data_AF-A0A7V7DY90-F1
#
_entry.id   AF-A0A7V7DY90-F1
#
_cell.length_a   1.000
_cell.length_b   1.000
_cell.length_c   1.000
_cell.angle_alpha   90.00
_cell.angle_beta   90.00
_cell.angle_gamma   90.00
#
_symmetry.space_group_name_H-M   'P 1'
#
loop_
_entity.id
_entity.type
_entity.pdbx_description
1 polymer ?
#
loop_
_entity_poly.entity_id
_entity_poly.type
_entity_poly.pdbx_seq_one_letter_code
_entity_poly.pdbx_strand_id
1 'polypeptide(L)' 'MSIRMIAKELYHLQQEVDKIEKRIQESPKDKHAELEDMLRKTKAERNRMKSILNGQKSNAAAQKRRY' A
#
# COMPACT_ATOMS: atom_id res chain seq x y z
N MET A 1 2.11 15.51 -2.66
CA MET A 1 1.98 14.56 -3.80
C MET A 1 0.63 14.75 -4.47
N SER A 2 0.57 14.59 -5.80
CA SER A 2 -0.70 14.55 -6.51
C SER A 2 -1.43 13.22 -6.24
N ILE A 3 -2.76 13.23 -6.32
CA ILE A 3 -3.61 12.03 -6.19
C ILE A 3 -3.14 10.93 -7.17
N ARG A 4 -2.68 11.31 -8.37
CA ARG A 4 -2.17 10.39 -9.38
C ARG A 4 -0.90 9.67 -8.95
N MET A 5 0.03 10.38 -8.28
CA MET A 5 1.25 9.75 -7.75
C MET A 5 0.92 8.76 -6.63
N ILE A 6 0.01 9.11 -5.72
CA ILE A 6 -0.40 8.23 -4.61
C ILE A 6 -1.08 6.96 -5.15
N ALA A 7 -1.89 7.09 -6.21
CA ALA A 7 -2.51 5.93 -6.85
C ALA A 7 -1.49 4.98 -7.48
N LYS A 8 -0.45 5.53 -8.13
CA LYS A 8 0.64 4.73 -8.70
C LYS A 8 1.45 4.02 -7.61
N GLU A 9 1.75 4.72 -6.53
CA GLU A 9 2.47 4.16 -5.39
C GLU A 9 1.68 3.03 -4.72
N LEU A 10 0.38 3.23 -4.53
CA LEU A 10 -0.52 2.20 -4.01
C LEU A 10 -0.55 0.95 -4.90
N TYR A 11 -0.52 1.13 -6.21
CA TYR A 11 -0.45 0.01 -7.14
C TYR A 11 0.87 -0.76 -7.00
N HIS A 12 2.01 -0.07 -6.89
CA HIS A 12 3.30 -0.71 -6.67
C HIS A 12 3.35 -1.46 -5.34
N LEU A 13 2.92 -0.84 -4.24
CA LEU A 13 2.88 -1.47 -2.93
C LEU A 13 1.94 -2.69 -2.89
N GLN A 14 0.84 -2.65 -3.65
CA GLN A 14 -0.03 -3.81 -3.80
C GLN A 14 0.68 -4.96 -4.53
N GLN A 15 1.34 -4.68 -5.66
CA GLN A 15 2.10 -5.69 -6.40
C GLN A 15 3.23 -6.30 -5.58
N GLU A 16 3.92 -5.50 -4.75
CA GLU A 16 4.98 -5.99 -3.88
C GLU A 16 4.45 -6.95 -2.81
N VAL A 17 3.31 -6.62 -2.20
CA VAL A 17 2.65 -7.53 -1.26
C VAL A 17 2.30 -8.83 -1.95
N ASP A 18 1.67 -8.79 -3.14
CA ASP A 18 1.29 -10.00 -3.87
C ASP A 18 2.52 -10.87 -4.20
N LYS A 19 3.65 -10.24 -4.56
CA LYS A 19 4.93 -10.94 -4.80
C LYS A 19 5.48 -11.58 -3.52
N ILE A 20 5.45 -10.88 -2.39
CA ILE A 20 5.94 -11.41 -1.11
C ILE A 20 5.05 -12.56 -0.64
N GLU A 21 3.71 -12.44 -0.76
CA GLU A 21 2.76 -13.50 -0.40
C GLU A 21 3.00 -14.76 -1.24
N LYS A 22 3.22 -14.63 -2.56
CA LYS A 22 3.61 -15.76 -3.41
C LYS A 22 4.94 -16.37 -2.98
N ARG A 23 5.95 -15.55 -2.69
CA ARG A 23 7.25 -16.05 -2.21
C ARG A 23 7.13 -16.80 -0.89
N ILE A 24 6.27 -16.38 0.04
CA ILE A 24 6.02 -17.12 1.28
C ILE A 24 5.42 -18.50 0.96
N GLN A 25 4.44 -18.56 0.05
CA GLN A 25 3.82 -19.83 -0.36
C GLN A 25 4.82 -20.79 -1.02
N GLU A 26 5.77 -20.25 -1.79
CA GLU A 26 6.76 -21.04 -2.55
C GLU A 26 8.04 -21.35 -1.75
N SER A 27 8.30 -20.64 -0.65
CA SER A 27 9.56 -20.76 0.10
C SER A 27 9.48 -21.80 1.24
N PRO A 28 10.62 -22.41 1.62
CA PRO A 28 10.73 -23.18 2.86
C PRO A 28 10.47 -22.34 4.11
N LYS A 29 9.97 -22.98 5.18
CA LYS A 29 9.57 -22.34 6.45
C LYS A 29 10.68 -21.48 7.08
N ASP A 30 11.93 -21.86 6.87
CA ASP A 30 13.10 -21.18 7.44
C ASP A 30 13.25 -19.74 6.93
N LYS A 31 12.68 -19.43 5.76
CA LYS A 31 12.65 -18.08 5.16
C LYS A 31 11.34 -17.34 5.39
N HIS A 32 10.33 -18.00 5.98
CA HIS A 32 9.01 -17.38 6.21
C HIS A 32 9.12 -16.21 7.16
N ALA A 33 9.90 -16.32 8.24
CA ALA A 33 10.01 -15.25 9.23
C ALA A 33 10.49 -13.92 8.63
N GLU A 34 11.49 -13.96 7.74
CA GLU A 34 11.99 -12.76 7.05
C GLU A 34 10.95 -12.21 6.07
N LEU A 35 10.35 -13.09 5.26
CA LEU A 35 9.34 -12.71 4.28
C LEU A 35 8.06 -12.16 4.94
N GLU A 36 7.66 -12.70 6.09
CA GLU A 36 6.52 -12.23 6.88
C GLU A 36 6.78 -10.83 7.48
N ASP A 37 8.00 -10.56 7.97
CA ASP A 37 8.33 -9.21 8.45
C ASP A 37 8.38 -8.20 7.29
N MET A 38 8.93 -8.59 6.14
CA MET A 38 8.84 -7.79 4.91
C MET A 38 7.38 -7.52 4.53
N LEU A 39 6.55 -8.56 4.51
CA LEU A 39 5.13 -8.44 4.19
C LEU A 39 4.40 -7.48 5.14
N ARG A 40 4.69 -7.57 6.44
CA ARG A 40 4.12 -6.71 7.47
C ARG A 40 4.48 -5.24 7.23
N LYS A 41 5.75 -4.96 6.93
CA LYS A 41 6.23 -3.61 6.63
C LYS A 41 5.58 -3.05 5.37
N THR A 42 5.55 -3.80 4.27
CA THR A 42 4.94 -3.35 3.01
C THR A 42 3.42 -3.16 3.15
N LYS A 43 2.74 -4.02 3.92
CA LYS A 43 1.31 -3.83 4.28
C LYS A 43 1.09 -2.53 5.06
N ALA A 44 1.95 -2.24 6.03
CA ALA A 44 1.85 -1.00 6.81
C ALA A 44 2.02 0.24 5.92
N GLU A 45 2.98 0.23 5.00
CA GLU A 45 3.20 1.34 4.07
C GLU A 45 2.03 1.54 3.10
N ARG A 46 1.51 0.44 2.52
CA ARG A 46 0.30 0.48 1.69
C ARG A 46 -0.88 1.11 2.44
N ASN A 47 -1.07 0.73 3.70
CA ASN A 47 -2.14 1.27 4.53
C ASN A 47 -1.96 2.76 4.82
N ARG A 48 -0.72 3.22 5.07
CA ARG A 48 -0.41 4.65 5.21
C ARG A 48 -0.76 5.41 3.94
N MET A 49 -0.33 4.92 2.77
CA MET A 49 -0.65 5.56 1.49
C MET A 49 -2.15 5.59 1.20
N LYS A 50 -2.88 4.55 1.59
CA LYS A 50 -4.34 4.50 1.46
C LYS A 50 -5.02 5.55 2.34
N SER A 51 -4.54 5.73 3.57
CA SER A 51 -5.03 6.78 4.48
C SER A 51 -4.75 8.18 3.95
N ILE A 52 -3.56 8.42 3.39
CA ILE A 52 -3.21 9.70 2.75
C ILE A 52 -4.12 9.97 1.55
N LEU A 53 -4.33 8.97 0.68
CA LEU A 53 -5.23 9.09 -0.47
C LEU A 53 -6.66 9.45 -0.03
N ASN A 54 -7.16 8.77 0.99
CA ASN A 54 -8.50 9.01 1.51
C ASN A 54 -8.62 10.42 2.12
N GLY A 55 -7.63 10.86 2.91
CA GLY A 55 -7.59 12.22 3.43
C GLY A 55 -7.58 13.28 2.32
N GLN A 56 -6.82 13.06 1.25
CA GLN A 56 -6.81 13.97 0.09
C GLN A 56 -8.13 13.97 -0.68
N LYS A 57 -8.79 12.81 -0.85
CA LYS A 57 -10.12 12.72 -1.48
C LYS A 57 -11.17 13.49 -0.68
N SER A 58 -11.16 13.35 0.64
CA SER A 58 -12.08 14.08 1.53
C SER A 58 -11.90 15.60 1.40
N ASN A 59 -10.66 16.07 1.37
CA ASN A 59 -10.35 17.50 1.21
C ASN A 59 -10.77 18.02 -0.18
N ALA A 60 -10.48 17.27 -1.24
CA ALA A 60 -10.88 17.64 -2.60
C ALA A 60 -12.42 17.69 -2.77
N ALA A 61 -13.14 16.77 -2.13
CA ALA A 61 -14.61 16.76 -2.16
C ALA A 61 -15.22 17.94 -1.37
N ALA A 62 -14.62 18.32 -0.24
CA ALA A 62 -15.06 19.49 0.53
C ALA A 62 -14.85 20.80 -0.25
N GLN A 63 -13.75 20.91 -1.01
CA GLN A 63 -13.47 22.09 -1.81
C GLN A 63 -14.43 22.25 -2.98
N LYS A 64 -14.85 21.15 -3.63
CA LYS A 64 -15.86 21.16 -4.70
C LYS A 64 -17.28 21.58 -4.26
N ARG A 65 -17.60 21.50 -2.97
CA ARG A 65 -18.91 21.92 -2.43
C ARG A 65 -18.97 23.39 -2.04
N ARG A 66 -17.83 24.09 -2.05
CA ARG A 66 -17.72 25.51 -1.70
C ARG A 66 -17.70 26.45 -2.91
N TYR A 67 -17.89 25.92 -4.12
CA TYR A 67 -17.99 26.67 -5.37
C TYR A 67 -19.31 26.37 -6.07
#